data_AF-B9IZ92-F1
#
_entry.id   AF-B9IZ92-F1
#
_cell.length_a   1.000
_cell.length_b   1.000
_cell.length_c   1.000
_cell.angle_alpha   90.00
_cell.angle_beta   90.00
_cell.angle_gamma   90.00
#
_symmetry.space_group_name_H-M   'P 1'
#
loop_
_entity.id
_entity.type
_entity.pdbx_description
1 polymer ?
#
loop_
_entity_poly.entity_id
_entity_poly.type
_entity_poly.pdbx_seq_one_letter_code
_entity_poly.pdbx_strand_id
1 'polypeptide(L)'
;MFSELQRFMSSKHPFAPHYMYEPIQIGSKVVFEHQPTSEYAAKEFPLMYKGTFKIVDKNIPKLGNVNEVLKYAYLNRQQIEIDMLSLEAWIKQIKVPSITEQLDGDNIQWFIKPIDEPETVLLKLSLKNENIELGIADYLEMTLGDFNEIEKTFVINNNRQVNSPLVVEIILQFDNLQGTSEEGVVVNGKVNIVVRDEFQHKVDAQLALLNFIEGTKLGKDVVFTDLQKNRVFLVGKNYTADEEQSENIQQSLSLFKRLKKLEEFFNVAFDVPEEFDISDFEAIEVLEAVMNQTLTISKFEFLNTEVTEKEQLSSILDIFNKEPKGVKLTAVYKGIDIYLFGTHIHLSKLERSYNNLVVADIDKLKRKYELMDEGDTIKVRYNPGTSDEIEDKYYA
;
A
#
# COMPACT_ATOMS: atom_id res chain seq x y z
N MET A 1 -12.15 28.69 51.31
CA MET A 1 -13.62 28.52 51.19
C MET A 1 -14.01 27.22 50.46
N PHE A 2 -13.77 27.02 49.16
CA PHE A 2 -14.16 25.77 48.47
C PHE A 2 -13.38 24.53 48.94
N SER A 3 -12.08 24.67 49.21
CA SER A 3 -11.22 23.61 49.74
C SER A 3 -11.55 23.19 51.18
N GLU A 4 -12.00 24.13 52.01
CA GLU A 4 -12.44 23.86 53.39
C GLU A 4 -13.80 23.16 53.42
N LEU A 5 -14.70 23.56 52.53
CA LEU A 5 -16.00 22.91 52.33
C LEU A 5 -15.81 21.47 51.83
N GLN A 6 -14.92 21.24 50.86
CA GLN A 6 -14.58 19.91 50.38
C GLN A 6 -13.99 19.05 51.50
N ARG A 7 -13.05 19.58 52.29
CA ARG A 7 -12.46 18.84 53.42
C ARG A 7 -13.50 18.49 54.50
N PHE A 8 -14.44 19.40 54.75
CA PHE A 8 -15.56 19.15 55.67
C PHE A 8 -16.50 18.06 55.13
N MET A 9 -16.91 18.14 53.86
CA MET A 9 -17.77 17.14 53.22
C MET A 9 -17.11 15.75 53.18
N SER A 10 -15.82 15.69 52.85
CA SER A 10 -15.03 14.45 52.85
C SER A 10 -14.93 13.83 54.24
N SER A 11 -14.84 14.64 55.31
CA SER A 11 -14.87 14.14 56.70
C SER A 11 -16.22 13.54 57.12
N LYS A 12 -17.29 13.83 56.37
CA LYS A 12 -18.63 13.31 56.59
C LYS A 12 -18.96 12.09 55.73
N HIS A 13 -18.02 11.65 54.88
CA HIS A 13 -18.21 10.45 54.08
C HIS A 13 -18.38 9.21 55.01
N PRO A 14 -19.35 8.31 54.75
CA PRO A 14 -19.59 7.13 55.61
C PRO A 14 -18.37 6.21 55.81
N PHE A 15 -17.41 6.29 54.89
CA PHE A 15 -16.14 5.55 54.90
C PHE A 15 -14.90 6.46 55.06
N ALA A 16 -15.02 7.67 55.60
CA ALA A 16 -13.84 8.46 55.95
C ALA A 16 -12.95 7.70 56.98
N PRO A 17 -11.61 7.70 56.86
CA PRO A 17 -10.79 8.44 55.89
C PRO A 17 -10.49 7.69 54.59
N HIS A 18 -11.06 6.49 54.38
CA HIS A 18 -10.78 5.64 53.21
C HIS A 18 -11.42 6.14 51.92
N TYR A 19 -12.51 6.91 52.04
CA TYR A 19 -13.21 7.53 50.92
C TYR A 19 -13.50 9.00 51.20
N MET A 20 -13.57 9.75 50.12
CA MET A 20 -13.94 11.16 50.11
C MET A 20 -14.93 11.47 48.98
N TYR A 21 -15.57 12.63 49.07
CA TYR A 21 -16.42 13.14 47.99
C TYR A 21 -15.57 13.98 47.04
N GLU A 22 -15.57 13.62 45.76
CA GLU A 22 -14.93 14.37 44.68
C GLU A 22 -16.00 15.08 43.84
N PRO A 23 -15.94 16.42 43.71
CA PRO A 23 -16.87 17.13 42.84
C PRO A 23 -16.53 16.88 41.37
N ILE A 24 -17.49 16.34 40.62
CA ILE A 24 -17.41 16.16 39.17
C ILE A 24 -18.51 16.97 38.48
N GLN A 25 -18.20 17.49 37.30
CA GLN A 25 -19.15 18.27 36.49
C GLN A 25 -19.86 17.33 35.51
N ILE A 26 -21.19 17.25 35.60
CA ILE A 26 -22.04 16.53 34.64
C ILE A 26 -23.02 17.53 34.02
N GLY A 27 -22.82 17.85 32.75
CA GLY A 27 -23.57 18.90 32.07
C GLY A 27 -23.41 20.24 32.79
N SER A 28 -24.53 20.85 33.20
CA SER A 28 -24.55 22.11 33.97
C SER A 28 -24.54 21.93 35.50
N LYS A 29 -24.52 20.68 36.01
CA LYS A 29 -24.57 20.39 37.45
C LYS A 29 -23.24 19.88 37.97
N VAL A 30 -22.91 20.27 39.20
CA VAL A 30 -21.83 19.65 39.99
C VAL A 30 -22.45 18.55 40.84
N VAL A 31 -21.92 17.34 40.75
CA VAL A 31 -22.30 16.21 41.60
C VAL A 31 -21.06 15.67 42.32
N PHE A 32 -21.26 15.01 43.44
CA PHE A 32 -20.19 14.49 44.27
C PHE A 32 -20.09 12.97 44.11
N GLU A 33 -18.98 12.50 43.56
CA GLU A 33 -18.67 11.09 43.40
C GLU A 33 -17.85 10.55 44.58
N HIS A 34 -17.91 9.24 44.81
CA HIS A 34 -17.14 8.56 45.85
C HIS A 34 -15.76 8.18 45.33
N GLN A 35 -14.71 8.82 45.86
CA GLN A 35 -13.33 8.54 45.48
C GLN A 35 -12.55 7.88 46.63
N PRO A 36 -11.89 6.72 46.39
CA PRO A 36 -11.00 6.12 47.37
C PRO A 36 -9.75 7.00 47.56
N THR A 37 -9.29 7.14 48.80
CA THR A 37 -8.14 7.99 49.14
C THR A 37 -6.79 7.28 48.95
N SER A 38 -6.79 5.97 48.66
CA SER A 38 -5.58 5.19 48.35
C SER A 38 -5.91 3.91 47.55
N GLU A 39 -4.91 3.33 46.90
CA GLU A 39 -5.03 2.01 46.22
C GLU A 39 -5.49 0.90 47.18
N TYR A 40 -5.06 0.96 48.44
CA TYR A 40 -5.50 0.03 49.48
C TYR A 40 -7.01 0.16 49.73
N ALA A 41 -7.52 1.39 49.86
CA ALA A 41 -8.95 1.63 50.04
C ALA A 41 -9.78 1.16 48.85
N ALA A 42 -9.29 1.38 47.62
CA ALA A 42 -9.94 0.92 46.40
C ALA A 42 -10.04 -0.62 46.34
N LYS A 43 -8.99 -1.34 46.78
CA LYS A 43 -8.95 -2.81 46.78
C LYS A 43 -9.80 -3.43 47.89
N GLU A 44 -9.67 -2.93 49.12
CA GLU A 44 -10.33 -3.53 50.30
C GLU A 44 -11.79 -3.13 50.45
N PHE A 45 -12.16 -1.97 49.92
CA PHE A 45 -13.50 -1.41 50.02
C PHE A 45 -13.96 -0.94 48.63
N PRO A 46 -14.13 -1.83 47.65
CA PRO A 46 -14.48 -1.42 46.30
C PRO A 46 -15.84 -0.74 46.28
N LEU A 47 -15.93 0.36 45.53
CA LEU A 47 -17.19 0.99 45.17
C LEU A 47 -17.90 0.10 44.15
N MET A 48 -19.12 -0.30 44.46
CA MET A 48 -19.96 -1.15 43.63
C MET A 48 -21.25 -0.42 43.30
N TYR A 49 -21.75 -0.65 42.08
CA TYR A 49 -23.04 -0.13 41.65
C TYR A 49 -24.00 -1.29 41.41
N LYS A 50 -25.23 -1.13 41.86
CA LYS A 50 -26.33 -2.06 41.59
C LYS A 50 -27.50 -1.28 41.03
N GLY A 51 -27.98 -1.66 39.86
CA GLY A 51 -29.03 -0.91 39.19
C GLY A 51 -29.92 -1.78 38.33
N THR A 52 -31.01 -1.17 37.85
CA THR A 52 -31.93 -1.75 36.87
C THR A 52 -32.18 -0.71 35.79
N PHE A 53 -32.14 -1.11 34.52
CA PHE A 53 -32.36 -0.23 33.39
C PHE A 53 -33.20 -0.93 32.31
N LYS A 54 -33.76 -0.14 31.40
CA LYS A 54 -34.38 -0.61 30.16
C LYS A 54 -33.55 -0.16 28.98
N ILE A 55 -33.38 -1.02 27.99
CA ILE A 55 -32.81 -0.61 26.71
C ILE A 55 -33.93 0.08 25.92
N VAL A 56 -33.70 1.33 25.52
CA VAL A 56 -34.69 2.15 24.78
C VAL A 56 -34.26 2.44 23.35
N ASP A 57 -33.05 2.01 22.98
CA ASP A 57 -32.51 2.19 21.65
C ASP A 57 -33.35 1.46 20.58
N LYS A 58 -33.91 2.23 19.64
CA LYS A 58 -34.76 1.73 18.55
C LYS A 58 -33.94 1.12 17.40
N ASN A 59 -32.64 1.39 17.35
CA ASN A 59 -31.77 0.92 16.28
C ASN A 59 -31.23 -0.49 16.54
N ILE A 60 -31.41 -1.01 17.76
CA ILE A 60 -31.00 -2.36 18.12
C ILE A 60 -32.17 -3.33 17.82
N PRO A 61 -31.92 -4.41 17.06
CA PRO A 61 -32.93 -5.44 16.82
C PRO A 61 -33.50 -6.00 18.13
N LYS A 62 -34.72 -6.54 18.09
CA LYS A 62 -35.30 -7.25 19.25
C LYS A 62 -34.58 -8.58 19.48
N LEU A 63 -33.48 -8.52 20.21
CA LEU A 63 -32.65 -9.66 20.59
C LEU A 63 -33.18 -10.31 21.89
N GLY A 64 -32.89 -11.60 22.08
CA GLY A 64 -33.54 -12.42 23.10
C GLY A 64 -33.03 -12.17 24.52
N ASN A 65 -31.82 -11.61 24.68
CA ASN A 65 -31.23 -11.30 25.97
C ASN A 65 -30.22 -10.13 25.91
N VAL A 66 -29.82 -9.62 27.08
CA VAL A 66 -28.89 -8.49 27.21
C VAL A 66 -27.49 -8.81 26.64
N ASN A 67 -27.02 -10.05 26.74
CA ASN A 67 -25.70 -10.43 26.20
C ASN A 67 -25.67 -10.33 24.67
N GLU A 68 -26.75 -10.72 24.01
CA GLU A 68 -26.90 -10.56 22.55
C GLU A 68 -26.93 -9.07 22.17
N VAL A 69 -27.63 -8.23 22.94
CA VAL A 69 -27.64 -6.78 22.72
C VAL A 69 -26.24 -6.18 22.88
N LEU A 70 -25.51 -6.53 23.95
CA LEU A 70 -24.15 -6.07 24.16
C LEU A 70 -23.21 -6.56 23.05
N LYS A 71 -23.35 -7.81 22.61
CA LYS A 71 -22.56 -8.37 21.51
C LYS A 71 -22.86 -7.66 20.19
N TYR A 72 -24.13 -7.39 19.89
CA TYR A 72 -24.54 -6.64 18.70
C TYR A 72 -23.98 -5.21 18.73
N ALA A 73 -24.14 -4.50 19.84
CA ALA A 73 -23.63 -3.15 20.00
C ALA A 73 -22.10 -3.08 19.89
N TYR A 74 -21.39 -4.09 20.43
CA TYR A 74 -19.95 -4.23 20.28
C TYR A 74 -19.54 -4.44 18.81
N LEU A 75 -20.16 -5.40 18.12
CA LEU A 75 -19.83 -5.70 16.72
C LEU A 75 -20.13 -4.54 15.77
N ASN A 76 -21.20 -3.78 16.05
CA ASN A 76 -21.62 -2.65 15.21
C ASN A 76 -21.09 -1.29 15.70
N ARG A 77 -20.26 -1.26 16.76
CA ARG A 77 -19.71 -0.03 17.37
C ARG A 77 -20.77 1.00 17.77
N GLN A 78 -21.91 0.53 18.28
CA GLN A 78 -23.03 1.39 18.68
C GLN A 78 -23.08 1.55 20.20
N GLN A 79 -23.37 2.77 20.66
CA GLN A 79 -23.75 3.00 22.05
C GLN A 79 -25.19 2.54 22.25
N ILE A 80 -25.49 1.95 23.40
CA ILE A 80 -26.85 1.52 23.72
C ILE A 80 -27.48 2.59 24.61
N GLU A 81 -28.50 3.28 24.10
CA GLU A 81 -29.31 4.16 24.93
C GLU A 81 -30.14 3.34 25.92
N ILE A 82 -30.01 3.68 27.20
CA ILE A 82 -30.74 3.07 28.30
C ILE A 82 -31.53 4.10 29.09
N ASP A 83 -32.68 3.65 29.59
CA ASP A 83 -33.49 4.35 30.59
C ASP A 83 -33.17 3.75 31.96
N MET A 84 -32.50 4.53 32.81
CA MET A 84 -32.04 4.08 34.13
C MET A 84 -33.20 4.14 35.13
N LEU A 85 -33.68 2.98 35.57
CA LEU A 85 -34.80 2.89 36.52
C LEU A 85 -34.34 2.98 37.98
N SER A 86 -33.16 2.43 38.28
CA SER A 86 -32.56 2.49 39.61
C SER A 86 -31.04 2.35 39.53
N LEU A 87 -30.34 3.10 40.36
CA LEU A 87 -28.89 2.98 40.54
C LEU A 87 -28.54 3.26 42.00
N GLU A 88 -28.00 2.25 42.66
CA GLU A 88 -27.53 2.32 44.04
C GLU A 88 -26.01 2.17 44.06
N ALA A 89 -25.34 3.03 44.82
CA ALA A 89 -23.91 2.93 45.08
C ALA A 89 -23.70 2.27 46.45
N TRP A 90 -22.73 1.36 46.52
CA TRP A 90 -22.43 0.54 47.69
C TRP A 90 -20.93 0.50 47.92
N ILE A 91 -20.50 0.65 49.17
CA ILE A 91 -19.13 0.35 49.59
C ILE A 91 -19.22 -0.75 50.65
N LYS A 92 -18.68 -1.93 50.34
CA LYS A 92 -18.96 -3.19 51.06
C LYS A 92 -20.46 -3.49 51.17
N GLN A 93 -21.04 -3.31 52.36
CA GLN A 93 -22.45 -3.61 52.66
C GLN A 93 -23.24 -2.35 53.07
N ILE A 94 -22.67 -1.16 52.87
CA ILE A 94 -23.30 0.10 53.22
C ILE A 94 -23.66 0.83 51.93
N LYS A 95 -24.95 1.16 51.80
CA LYS A 95 -25.46 2.01 50.73
C LYS A 95 -24.94 3.43 50.94
N VAL A 96 -24.38 4.00 49.89
CA VAL A 96 -23.89 5.39 49.86
C VAL A 96 -24.68 6.19 48.82
N PRO A 97 -24.81 7.53 48.98
CA PRO A 97 -25.63 8.35 48.07
C PRO A 97 -25.21 8.21 46.61
N SER A 98 -26.10 7.74 45.74
CA SER A 98 -25.74 7.52 44.33
C SER A 98 -25.75 8.81 43.51
N ILE A 99 -25.13 8.78 42.34
CA ILE A 99 -25.09 9.95 41.45
C ILE A 99 -26.49 10.31 40.93
N THR A 100 -27.37 9.33 40.73
CA THR A 100 -28.77 9.55 40.32
C THR A 100 -29.57 10.29 41.38
N GLU A 101 -29.30 10.06 42.67
CA GLU A 101 -29.98 10.78 43.77
C GLU A 101 -29.59 12.26 43.83
N GLN A 102 -28.47 12.65 43.20
CA GLN A 102 -27.99 14.03 43.13
C GLN A 102 -28.41 14.74 41.83
N LEU A 103 -28.93 13.96 40.88
CA LEU A 103 -29.25 14.39 39.53
C LEU A 103 -30.78 14.47 39.35
N ASP A 104 -31.39 15.56 39.83
CA ASP A 104 -32.82 15.81 39.59
C ASP A 104 -33.10 16.23 38.14
N GLY A 105 -33.92 15.48 37.40
CA GLY A 105 -34.56 15.96 36.15
C GLY A 105 -34.73 14.93 35.03
N ASP A 106 -35.78 15.11 34.23
CA ASP A 106 -36.23 14.23 33.15
C ASP A 106 -35.33 14.20 31.88
N ASN A 107 -34.13 14.79 31.93
CA ASN A 107 -33.28 15.03 30.74
C ASN A 107 -31.88 14.39 30.84
N ILE A 108 -31.74 13.26 31.51
CA ILE A 108 -30.45 12.55 31.61
C ILE A 108 -30.53 11.30 30.74
N GLN A 109 -29.77 11.31 29.65
CA GLN A 109 -29.59 10.14 28.80
C GLN A 109 -28.45 9.29 29.32
N TRP A 110 -28.73 8.01 29.54
CA TRP A 110 -27.75 7.03 29.97
C TRP A 110 -27.36 6.18 28.78
N PHE A 111 -26.06 5.90 28.64
CA PHE A 111 -25.53 5.08 27.55
C PHE A 111 -24.66 3.98 28.12
N ILE A 112 -24.84 2.76 27.62
CA ILE A 112 -23.81 1.73 27.74
C ILE A 112 -22.84 1.97 26.58
N LYS A 113 -21.59 2.32 26.93
CA LYS A 113 -20.52 2.43 25.94
C LYS A 113 -20.21 1.04 25.38
N PRO A 114 -19.96 0.91 24.07
CA PRO A 114 -19.43 -0.34 23.54
C PRO A 114 -18.10 -0.66 24.25
N ILE A 115 -17.78 -1.96 24.34
CA ILE A 115 -16.44 -2.39 24.77
C ILE A 115 -15.42 -1.69 23.87
N ASP A 116 -14.29 -1.28 24.45
CA ASP A 116 -13.21 -0.62 23.73
C ASP A 116 -12.87 -1.37 22.44
N GLU A 117 -12.46 -0.61 21.42
CA GLU A 117 -12.16 -1.15 20.10
C GLU A 117 -11.20 -2.35 20.21
N PRO A 118 -11.50 -3.51 19.59
CA PRO A 118 -10.56 -4.62 19.59
C PRO A 118 -9.21 -4.14 19.06
N GLU A 119 -8.15 -4.53 19.76
CA GLU A 119 -6.80 -4.12 19.39
C GLU A 119 -6.49 -4.49 17.94
N THR A 120 -5.84 -3.56 17.23
CA THR A 120 -5.28 -3.81 15.91
C THR A 120 -4.32 -4.98 15.97
N VAL A 121 -4.53 -5.96 15.09
CA VAL A 121 -3.63 -7.10 14.95
C VAL A 121 -2.62 -6.81 13.84
N LEU A 122 -1.33 -6.91 14.17
CA LEU A 122 -0.25 -6.68 13.22
C LEU A 122 0.07 -7.98 12.48
N LEU A 123 -0.23 -8.03 11.19
CA LEU A 123 -0.08 -9.24 10.36
C LEU A 123 0.92 -9.05 9.21
N LYS A 124 1.60 -10.12 8.84
CA LYS A 124 2.27 -10.30 7.54
C LYS A 124 1.41 -11.21 6.67
N LEU A 125 1.26 -10.86 5.40
CA LEU A 125 0.62 -11.68 4.37
C LEU A 125 1.67 -12.34 3.48
N SER A 126 1.62 -13.66 3.37
CA SER A 126 2.44 -14.43 2.43
C SER A 126 1.65 -15.52 1.73
N LEU A 127 2.17 -15.96 0.58
CA LEU A 127 1.70 -17.13 -0.14
C LEU A 127 2.69 -18.27 0.08
N LYS A 128 2.19 -19.44 0.46
CA LYS A 128 3.02 -20.60 0.80
C LYS A 128 2.63 -21.83 -0.02
N ASN A 129 3.64 -22.57 -0.48
CA ASN A 129 3.51 -23.97 -0.88
C ASN A 129 4.57 -24.81 -0.15
N GLU A 130 4.68 -26.11 -0.45
CA GLU A 130 5.56 -27.05 0.27
C GLU A 130 7.02 -26.58 0.43
N ASN A 131 7.54 -25.72 -0.46
CA ASN A 131 8.97 -25.34 -0.45
C ASN A 131 9.25 -23.83 -0.61
N ILE A 132 8.24 -22.98 -0.83
CA ILE A 132 8.44 -21.56 -1.15
C ILE A 132 7.42 -20.71 -0.38
N GLU A 133 7.92 -19.70 0.32
CA GLU A 133 7.12 -18.60 0.88
C GLU A 133 7.40 -17.33 0.06
N LEU A 134 6.34 -16.72 -0.47
CA LEU A 134 6.40 -15.43 -1.16
C LEU A 134 5.68 -14.38 -0.31
N GLY A 135 6.42 -13.37 0.16
CA GLY A 135 5.82 -12.22 0.87
C GLY A 135 4.99 -11.36 -0.08
N ILE A 136 3.79 -10.99 0.34
CA ILE A 136 2.90 -10.07 -0.40
C ILE A 136 2.80 -8.73 0.32
N ALA A 137 2.66 -8.76 1.66
CA ALA A 137 2.73 -7.57 2.48
C ALA A 137 3.40 -7.91 3.82
N ASP A 138 4.47 -7.21 4.15
CA ASP A 138 5.24 -7.48 5.38
C ASP A 138 4.62 -6.85 6.63
N TYR A 139 3.71 -5.88 6.47
CA TYR A 139 3.09 -5.16 7.56
C TYR A 139 1.66 -4.70 7.23
N LEU A 140 0.69 -5.30 7.90
CA LEU A 140 -0.73 -4.96 7.82
C LEU A 140 -1.28 -4.68 9.22
N GLU A 141 -1.95 -3.54 9.37
CA GLU A 141 -2.69 -3.15 10.57
C GLU A 141 -4.15 -3.59 10.42
N MET A 142 -4.44 -4.82 10.85
CA MET A 142 -5.73 -5.46 10.63
C MET A 142 -6.67 -5.21 11.80
N THR A 143 -7.88 -4.70 11.51
CA THR A 143 -8.92 -4.41 12.49
C THR A 143 -10.20 -5.16 12.16
N LEU A 144 -11.03 -5.42 13.16
CA LEU A 144 -12.38 -5.93 12.94
C LEU A 144 -13.18 -4.85 12.18
N GLY A 145 -13.63 -5.18 10.98
CA GLY A 145 -14.42 -4.32 10.11
C GLY A 145 -15.89 -4.40 10.47
N ASP A 146 -16.62 -5.24 9.72
CA ASP A 146 -18.07 -5.42 9.79
C ASP A 146 -18.45 -6.87 10.12
N PHE A 147 -19.69 -7.05 10.56
CA PHE A 147 -20.31 -8.35 10.80
C PHE A 147 -21.62 -8.45 10.02
N ASN A 148 -21.78 -9.50 9.22
CA ASN A 148 -23.02 -9.83 8.53
C ASN A 148 -23.73 -10.96 9.30
N GLU A 149 -24.85 -10.63 9.94
CA GLU A 149 -25.63 -11.56 10.76
C GLU A 149 -26.34 -12.64 9.92
N ILE A 150 -26.77 -12.30 8.70
CA ILE A 150 -27.50 -13.23 7.81
C ILE A 150 -26.55 -14.31 7.30
N GLU A 151 -25.35 -13.90 6.86
CA GLU A 151 -24.33 -14.81 6.33
C GLU A 151 -23.45 -15.42 7.42
N LYS A 152 -23.60 -14.96 8.68
CA LYS A 152 -22.70 -15.26 9.79
C LYS A 152 -21.23 -15.11 9.36
N THR A 153 -20.91 -13.96 8.78
CA THR A 153 -19.54 -13.61 8.41
C THR A 153 -19.04 -12.44 9.22
N PHE A 154 -17.76 -12.44 9.54
CA PHE A 154 -17.07 -11.24 10.04
C PHE A 154 -15.92 -10.89 9.11
N VAL A 155 -15.67 -9.60 8.99
CA VAL A 155 -14.66 -9.03 8.10
C VAL A 155 -13.52 -8.50 8.94
N ILE A 156 -12.29 -8.88 8.60
CA ILE A 156 -11.08 -8.27 9.13
C ILE A 156 -10.39 -7.55 7.97
N ASN A 157 -10.07 -6.26 8.12
CA ASN A 157 -9.43 -5.49 7.06
C ASN A 157 -8.45 -4.43 7.60
N ASN A 158 -7.64 -3.87 6.70
CA ASN A 158 -6.72 -2.78 6.98
C ASN A 158 -7.15 -1.44 6.34
N ASN A 159 -8.45 -1.22 6.11
CA ASN A 159 -8.93 0.00 5.43
C ASN A 159 -8.46 1.29 6.11
N ARG A 160 -8.28 1.26 7.43
CA ARG A 160 -7.82 2.38 8.27
C ARG A 160 -6.31 2.64 8.20
N GLN A 161 -5.52 1.70 7.68
CA GLN A 161 -4.07 1.85 7.53
C GLN A 161 -3.75 2.74 6.32
N VAL A 162 -3.34 3.98 6.57
CA VAL A 162 -3.13 4.98 5.50
C VAL A 162 -1.94 4.63 4.60
N ASN A 163 -0.86 4.09 5.17
CA ASN A 163 0.42 3.92 4.46
C ASN A 163 0.59 2.52 3.82
N SER A 164 -0.48 1.74 3.70
CA SER A 164 -0.42 0.43 3.03
C SER A 164 -0.80 0.56 1.55
N PRO A 165 0.05 0.09 0.61
CA PRO A 165 -0.29 0.05 -0.81
C PRO A 165 -1.47 -0.87 -1.14
N LEU A 166 -1.69 -1.88 -0.29
CA LEU A 166 -2.77 -2.85 -0.46
C LEU A 166 -3.87 -2.64 0.58
N VAL A 167 -5.10 -2.78 0.11
CA VAL A 167 -6.28 -3.02 0.94
C VAL A 167 -6.53 -4.52 0.92
N VAL A 168 -6.49 -5.13 2.11
CA VAL A 168 -6.68 -6.56 2.33
C VAL A 168 -7.91 -6.75 3.19
N GLU A 169 -8.82 -7.57 2.71
CA GLU A 169 -10.06 -7.93 3.40
C GLU A 169 -10.15 -9.44 3.54
N ILE A 170 -10.34 -9.91 4.77
CA ILE A 170 -10.54 -11.32 5.10
C ILE A 170 -11.98 -11.49 5.57
N ILE A 171 -12.76 -12.28 4.83
CA ILE A 171 -14.15 -12.63 5.16
C ILE A 171 -14.17 -14.05 5.73
N LEU A 172 -14.61 -14.18 6.98
CA LEU A 172 -14.59 -15.43 7.74
C LEU A 172 -16.01 -15.85 8.14
N GLN A 173 -16.38 -17.09 7.82
CA GLN A 173 -17.66 -17.70 8.23
C GLN A 173 -17.53 -18.40 9.59
N PHE A 174 -18.43 -18.09 10.53
CA PHE A 174 -18.41 -18.67 11.89
C PHE A 174 -18.48 -20.20 11.91
N ASP A 175 -19.27 -20.78 11.01
CA ASP A 175 -19.55 -22.21 10.99
C ASP A 175 -18.38 -23.04 10.38
N ASN A 176 -17.35 -22.38 9.82
CA ASN A 176 -16.20 -23.02 9.14
C ASN A 176 -14.88 -22.92 9.90
N LEU A 177 -14.88 -22.46 11.15
CA LEU A 177 -13.67 -22.40 11.99
C LEU A 177 -13.30 -23.83 12.46
N GLN A 178 -12.51 -24.56 11.66
CA GLN A 178 -12.08 -25.92 11.96
C GLN A 178 -10.90 -25.95 12.94
N GLY A 179 -11.18 -25.63 14.22
CA GLY A 179 -10.23 -25.81 15.32
C GLY A 179 -8.95 -24.96 15.25
N THR A 180 -8.31 -24.82 16.41
CA THR A 180 -6.94 -24.30 16.53
C THR A 180 -5.98 -25.48 16.48
N SER A 181 -5.14 -25.55 15.45
CA SER A 181 -3.98 -26.45 15.42
C SER A 181 -2.71 -25.68 15.84
N GLU A 182 -1.58 -26.37 15.97
CA GLU A 182 -0.26 -25.73 16.12
C GLU A 182 0.12 -24.86 14.90
N GLU A 183 -0.57 -25.01 13.77
CA GLU A 183 -0.35 -24.28 12.51
C GLU A 183 -1.22 -23.02 12.35
N GLY A 184 -1.99 -22.65 13.38
CA GLY A 184 -2.92 -21.51 13.34
C GLY A 184 -4.37 -21.93 13.09
N VAL A 185 -5.25 -20.96 12.85
CA VAL A 185 -6.66 -21.24 12.51
C VAL A 185 -6.78 -21.48 11.01
N VAL A 186 -7.17 -22.69 10.61
CA VAL A 186 -7.45 -23.00 9.20
C VAL A 186 -8.89 -22.60 8.88
N VAL A 187 -9.06 -21.78 7.85
CA VAL A 187 -10.36 -21.27 7.45
C VAL A 187 -10.60 -21.42 5.96
N ASN A 188 -11.82 -21.82 5.61
CA ASN A 188 -12.36 -21.58 4.27
C ASN A 188 -12.95 -20.16 4.30
N GLY A 189 -12.13 -19.16 3.96
CA GLY A 189 -12.51 -17.75 3.95
C GLY A 189 -12.31 -17.14 2.56
N LYS A 190 -12.94 -15.99 2.30
CA LYS A 190 -12.64 -15.19 1.10
C LYS A 190 -11.61 -14.13 1.48
N VAL A 191 -10.55 -13.98 0.69
CA VAL A 191 -9.58 -12.90 0.84
C VAL A 191 -9.66 -12.04 -0.40
N ASN A 192 -10.09 -10.80 -0.23
CA ASN A 192 -10.09 -9.81 -1.30
C ASN A 192 -8.87 -8.90 -1.10
N ILE A 193 -8.15 -8.64 -2.19
CA ILE A 193 -7.02 -7.72 -2.20
C ILE A 193 -7.18 -6.78 -3.38
N VAL A 194 -7.02 -5.50 -3.12
CA VAL A 194 -6.96 -4.46 -4.14
C VAL A 194 -5.80 -3.51 -3.85
N VAL A 195 -5.28 -2.88 -4.89
CA VAL A 195 -4.34 -1.76 -4.73
C VAL A 195 -5.15 -0.53 -4.35
N ARG A 196 -4.68 0.21 -3.35
CA ARG A 196 -5.30 1.46 -2.92
C ARG A 196 -5.08 2.53 -4.00
N ASP A 197 -6.06 3.40 -4.20
CA ASP A 197 -6.09 4.40 -5.28
C ASP A 197 -4.79 5.23 -5.40
N GLU A 198 -4.21 5.67 -4.28
CA GLU A 198 -2.97 6.48 -4.30
C GLU A 198 -1.73 5.70 -4.74
N PHE A 199 -1.82 4.37 -4.81
CA PHE A 199 -0.75 3.46 -5.17
C PHE A 199 -1.00 2.70 -6.48
N GLN A 200 -2.12 2.97 -7.18
CA GLN A 200 -2.47 2.26 -8.41
C GLN A 200 -1.39 2.33 -9.49
N HIS A 201 -0.63 3.42 -9.55
CA HIS A 201 0.43 3.60 -10.53
C HIS A 201 1.81 3.12 -10.03
N LYS A 202 1.92 2.54 -8.83
CA LYS A 202 3.20 2.10 -8.27
C LYS A 202 3.53 0.66 -8.66
N VAL A 203 4.76 0.45 -9.15
CA VAL A 203 5.27 -0.86 -9.60
C VAL A 203 5.15 -1.92 -8.50
N ASP A 204 5.60 -1.60 -7.27
CA ASP A 204 5.57 -2.55 -6.15
C ASP A 204 4.15 -2.96 -5.74
N ALA A 205 3.21 -2.01 -5.73
CA ALA A 205 1.83 -2.28 -5.36
C ALA A 205 1.16 -3.21 -6.39
N GLN A 206 1.35 -2.91 -7.67
CA GLN A 206 0.86 -3.73 -8.77
C GLN A 206 1.50 -5.13 -8.78
N LEU A 207 2.81 -5.22 -8.54
CA LEU A 207 3.50 -6.50 -8.40
C LEU A 207 2.95 -7.33 -7.26
N ALA A 208 2.70 -6.72 -6.09
CA ALA A 208 2.17 -7.44 -4.94
C ALA A 208 0.79 -8.03 -5.24
N LEU A 209 -0.10 -7.24 -5.86
CA LEU A 209 -1.42 -7.72 -6.30
C LEU A 209 -1.31 -8.84 -7.36
N LEU A 210 -0.51 -8.64 -8.41
CA LEU A 210 -0.36 -9.62 -9.48
C LEU A 210 0.25 -10.94 -8.97
N ASN A 211 1.24 -10.87 -8.09
CA ASN A 211 1.85 -12.04 -7.44
C ASN A 211 0.83 -12.78 -6.56
N PHE A 212 -0.04 -12.04 -5.87
CA PHE A 212 -1.13 -12.62 -5.11
C PHE A 212 -2.10 -13.39 -6.02
N ILE A 213 -2.58 -12.77 -7.09
CA ILE A 213 -3.54 -13.41 -8.02
C ILE A 213 -2.91 -14.62 -8.73
N GLU A 214 -1.66 -14.53 -9.17
CA GLU A 214 -0.95 -15.68 -9.76
C GLU A 214 -0.78 -16.81 -8.73
N GLY A 215 -0.38 -16.48 -7.51
CA GLY A 215 -0.18 -17.47 -6.47
C GLY A 215 -1.46 -18.19 -6.06
N THR A 216 -2.59 -17.49 -5.96
CA THR A 216 -3.88 -18.11 -5.68
C THR A 216 -4.35 -19.00 -6.83
N LYS A 217 -4.15 -18.60 -8.09
CA LYS A 217 -4.40 -19.47 -9.27
C LYS A 217 -3.58 -20.74 -9.26
N LEU A 218 -2.34 -20.69 -8.76
CA LEU A 218 -1.46 -21.85 -8.60
C LEU A 218 -1.80 -22.71 -7.37
N GLY A 219 -2.86 -22.37 -6.63
CA GLY A 219 -3.29 -23.11 -5.45
C GLY A 219 -2.36 -22.97 -4.25
N LYS A 220 -1.61 -21.85 -4.15
CA LYS A 220 -0.81 -21.55 -2.95
C LYS A 220 -1.73 -21.19 -1.78
N ASP A 221 -1.35 -21.63 -0.59
CA ASP A 221 -2.05 -21.27 0.64
C ASP A 221 -1.78 -19.79 0.96
N VAL A 222 -2.81 -19.06 1.37
CA VAL A 222 -2.66 -17.68 1.87
C VAL A 222 -2.47 -17.74 3.37
N VAL A 223 -1.35 -17.20 3.83
CA VAL A 223 -0.90 -17.29 5.21
C VAL A 223 -0.80 -15.89 5.80
N PHE A 224 -1.49 -15.67 6.90
CA PHE A 224 -1.34 -14.50 7.74
C PHE A 224 -0.56 -14.87 8.99
N THR A 225 0.55 -14.17 9.23
CA THR A 225 1.41 -14.38 10.40
C THR A 225 1.26 -13.21 11.36
N ASP A 226 0.95 -13.50 12.63
CA ASP A 226 0.96 -12.52 13.71
C ASP A 226 2.39 -12.08 13.99
N LEU A 227 2.70 -10.81 13.71
CA LEU A 227 4.05 -10.25 13.83
C LEU A 227 4.50 -10.12 15.29
N GLN A 228 3.57 -9.90 16.23
CA GLN A 228 3.90 -9.76 17.64
C GLN A 228 4.20 -11.12 18.28
N LYS A 229 3.42 -12.14 17.91
CA LYS A 229 3.56 -13.50 18.44
C LYS A 229 4.48 -14.38 17.61
N ASN A 230 4.92 -13.91 16.44
CA ASN A 230 5.70 -14.62 15.44
C ASN A 230 5.15 -16.04 15.18
N ARG A 231 3.84 -16.14 14.96
CA ARG A 231 3.16 -17.41 14.69
C ARG A 231 2.08 -17.22 13.65
N VAL A 232 1.75 -18.30 12.94
CA VAL A 232 0.65 -18.27 11.98
C VAL A 232 -0.65 -17.94 12.72
N PHE A 233 -1.29 -16.87 12.27
CA PHE A 233 -2.58 -16.41 12.76
C PHE A 233 -3.70 -17.16 12.04
N LEU A 234 -3.61 -17.17 10.70
CA LEU A 234 -4.64 -17.69 9.83
C LEU A 234 -4.01 -18.29 8.59
N VAL A 235 -4.46 -19.49 8.23
CA VAL A 235 -4.22 -20.08 6.90
C VAL A 235 -5.58 -20.25 6.28
N GLY A 236 -5.74 -19.89 5.02
CA GLY A 236 -6.87 -20.43 4.30
C GLY A 236 -6.50 -21.01 2.98
N LYS A 237 -7.52 -21.64 2.43
CA LYS A 237 -7.46 -22.56 1.31
C LYS A 237 -8.62 -22.23 0.38
N ASN A 238 -8.42 -22.42 -0.92
CA ASN A 238 -9.44 -22.21 -1.96
C ASN A 238 -9.99 -20.78 -2.01
N TYR A 239 -9.13 -19.81 -2.30
CA TYR A 239 -9.52 -18.41 -2.45
C TYR A 239 -9.85 -18.06 -3.89
N THR A 240 -10.87 -17.22 -4.07
CA THR A 240 -11.20 -16.58 -5.33
C THR A 240 -10.73 -15.13 -5.30
N ALA A 241 -9.73 -14.81 -6.12
CA ALA A 241 -9.49 -13.44 -6.55
C ALA A 241 -10.48 -13.11 -7.67
N ASP A 242 -10.94 -11.86 -7.78
CA ASP A 242 -11.90 -11.48 -8.82
C ASP A 242 -11.37 -11.83 -10.23
N GLU A 243 -12.18 -12.57 -10.99
CA GLU A 243 -11.81 -13.15 -12.28
C GLU A 243 -11.62 -12.11 -13.40
N GLU A 244 -12.14 -10.89 -13.23
CA GLU A 244 -12.02 -9.82 -14.25
C GLU A 244 -10.57 -9.41 -14.51
N GLN A 245 -9.67 -9.57 -13.53
CA GLN A 245 -8.24 -9.28 -13.71
C GLN A 245 -7.45 -10.44 -14.36
N SER A 246 -8.13 -11.48 -14.85
CA SER A 246 -7.49 -12.74 -15.26
C SER A 246 -6.92 -12.76 -16.67
N GLU A 247 -7.43 -11.93 -17.58
CA GLU A 247 -6.91 -11.86 -18.93
C GLU A 247 -5.54 -11.18 -18.89
N ASN A 248 -4.50 -11.96 -19.19
CA ASN A 248 -3.14 -11.49 -19.42
C ASN A 248 -2.22 -11.23 -18.21
N ILE A 249 -2.53 -11.77 -17.03
CA ILE A 249 -1.70 -11.66 -15.81
C ILE A 249 -0.21 -11.96 -16.05
N GLN A 250 0.12 -12.96 -16.89
CA GLN A 250 1.51 -13.33 -17.17
C GLN A 250 2.27 -12.21 -17.90
N GLN A 251 1.64 -11.52 -18.84
CA GLN A 251 2.28 -10.39 -19.52
C GLN A 251 2.43 -9.20 -18.58
N SER A 252 1.40 -8.90 -17.76
CA SER A 252 1.49 -7.84 -16.74
C SER A 252 2.60 -8.13 -15.73
N LEU A 253 2.66 -9.36 -15.20
CA LEU A 253 3.73 -9.77 -14.30
C LEU A 253 5.11 -9.64 -14.94
N SER A 254 5.26 -10.06 -16.19
CA SER A 254 6.52 -9.93 -16.92
C SER A 254 6.94 -8.47 -17.02
N LEU A 255 6.03 -7.59 -17.44
CA LEU A 255 6.27 -6.15 -17.55
C LEU A 255 6.64 -5.53 -16.20
N PHE A 256 5.83 -5.71 -15.17
CA PHE A 256 6.11 -5.11 -13.87
C PHE A 256 7.38 -5.68 -13.21
N LYS A 257 7.73 -6.95 -13.46
CA LYS A 257 9.02 -7.52 -13.02
C LYS A 257 10.20 -6.88 -13.75
N ARG A 258 10.05 -6.54 -15.04
CA ARG A 258 11.06 -5.77 -15.80
C ARG A 258 11.22 -4.38 -15.21
N LEU A 259 10.11 -3.66 -15.02
CA LEU A 259 10.11 -2.32 -14.42
C LEU A 259 10.76 -2.30 -13.03
N LYS A 260 10.45 -3.29 -12.18
CA LYS A 260 11.05 -3.38 -10.84
C LYS A 260 12.57 -3.52 -10.86
N LYS A 261 13.11 -4.33 -11.78
CA LYS A 261 14.57 -4.44 -11.95
C LYS A 261 15.20 -3.12 -12.39
N LEU A 262 14.52 -2.36 -13.25
CA LEU A 262 14.97 -1.04 -13.66
C LEU A 262 14.94 -0.04 -12.49
N GLU A 263 13.88 -0.03 -11.69
CA GLU A 263 13.79 0.78 -10.46
C GLU A 263 14.96 0.50 -9.51
N GLU A 264 15.26 -0.78 -9.28
CA GLU A 264 16.35 -1.21 -8.40
C GLU A 264 17.74 -0.84 -8.97
N PHE A 265 17.97 -1.05 -10.27
CA PHE A 265 19.25 -0.78 -10.91
C PHE A 265 19.57 0.72 -10.99
N PHE A 266 18.58 1.53 -11.37
CA PHE A 266 18.74 2.98 -11.51
C PHE A 266 18.43 3.75 -10.22
N ASN A 267 17.95 3.06 -9.17
CA ASN A 267 17.52 3.66 -7.90
C ASN A 267 16.48 4.76 -8.10
N VAL A 268 15.41 4.44 -8.84
CA VAL A 268 14.27 5.31 -9.13
C VAL A 268 12.96 4.60 -8.80
N ALA A 269 11.87 5.35 -8.72
CA ALA A 269 10.52 4.81 -8.62
C ALA A 269 9.69 5.31 -9.80
N PHE A 270 9.01 4.40 -10.48
CA PHE A 270 8.15 4.73 -11.61
C PHE A 270 6.70 4.94 -11.16
N ASP A 271 6.00 5.77 -11.92
CA ASP A 271 4.58 6.05 -11.79
C ASP A 271 3.90 5.64 -13.09
N VAL A 272 3.48 4.38 -13.16
CA VAL A 272 3.06 3.71 -14.39
C VAL A 272 1.70 4.25 -14.85
N PRO A 273 1.61 4.85 -16.05
CA PRO A 273 0.35 5.35 -16.59
C PRO A 273 -0.58 4.20 -16.99
N GLU A 274 -1.87 4.53 -17.17
CA GLU A 274 -2.87 3.56 -17.64
C GLU A 274 -2.60 3.10 -19.08
N GLU A 275 -2.08 4.00 -19.91
CA GLU A 275 -1.75 3.75 -21.32
C GLU A 275 -0.27 3.98 -21.57
N PHE A 276 0.31 3.10 -22.40
CA PHE A 276 1.72 3.12 -22.78
C PHE A 276 1.82 3.59 -24.22
N ASP A 277 2.77 4.47 -24.51
CA ASP A 277 3.09 4.80 -25.88
C ASP A 277 4.31 4.01 -26.39
N ILE A 278 4.61 4.13 -27.68
CA ILE A 278 5.74 3.44 -28.30
C ILE A 278 7.07 3.87 -27.67
N SER A 279 7.18 5.13 -27.26
CA SER A 279 8.41 5.65 -26.67
C SER A 279 8.67 5.09 -25.28
N ASP A 280 7.63 4.76 -24.51
CA ASP A 280 7.79 4.04 -23.23
C ASP A 280 8.41 2.65 -23.45
N PHE A 281 7.96 1.92 -24.47
CA PHE A 281 8.53 0.60 -24.79
C PHE A 281 9.98 0.71 -25.25
N GLU A 282 10.30 1.68 -26.11
CA GLU A 282 11.67 1.95 -26.54
C GLU A 282 12.57 2.35 -25.36
N ALA A 283 12.08 3.19 -24.44
CA ALA A 283 12.81 3.57 -23.25
C ALA A 283 13.08 2.37 -22.33
N ILE A 284 12.10 1.48 -22.12
CA ILE A 284 12.29 0.24 -21.37
C ILE A 284 13.39 -0.62 -22.02
N GLU A 285 13.36 -0.81 -23.34
CA GLU A 285 14.38 -1.61 -24.05
C GLU A 285 15.79 -1.01 -23.92
N VAL A 286 15.92 0.31 -24.06
CA VAL A 286 17.20 1.01 -23.88
C VAL A 286 17.72 0.83 -22.45
N LEU A 287 16.88 1.05 -21.44
CA LEU A 287 17.26 0.93 -20.04
C LEU A 287 17.62 -0.53 -19.67
N GLU A 288 16.92 -1.51 -20.23
CA GLU A 288 17.28 -2.92 -20.09
C GLU A 288 18.63 -3.24 -20.76
N ALA A 289 18.90 -2.66 -21.92
CA ALA A 289 20.18 -2.82 -22.59
C ALA A 289 21.34 -2.23 -21.77
N VAL A 290 21.13 -1.07 -21.14
CA VAL A 290 22.09 -0.49 -20.18
C VAL A 290 22.33 -1.45 -19.01
N MET A 291 21.26 -1.90 -18.34
CA MET A 291 21.33 -2.79 -17.18
C MET A 291 22.07 -4.10 -17.51
N ASN A 292 21.81 -4.67 -18.69
CA ASN A 292 22.40 -5.93 -19.13
C ASN A 292 23.73 -5.77 -19.87
N GLN A 293 24.21 -4.54 -20.07
CA GLN A 293 25.41 -4.20 -20.85
C GLN A 293 25.37 -4.73 -22.30
N THR A 294 24.19 -4.76 -22.91
CA THR A 294 23.96 -5.22 -24.28
C THR A 294 23.80 -4.04 -25.25
N LEU A 295 23.74 -4.35 -26.54
CA LEU A 295 23.47 -3.39 -27.61
C LEU A 295 21.98 -3.35 -27.92
N THR A 296 21.45 -2.18 -28.30
CA THR A 296 20.18 -2.11 -29.02
C THR A 296 20.46 -2.02 -30.51
N ILE A 297 19.66 -2.73 -31.32
CA ILE A 297 19.80 -2.74 -32.78
C ILE A 297 18.59 -2.01 -33.37
N SER A 298 18.86 -0.97 -34.15
CA SER A 298 17.84 -0.23 -34.90
C SER A 298 18.21 -0.16 -36.38
N LYS A 299 17.31 0.35 -37.21
CA LYS A 299 17.53 0.51 -38.66
C LYS A 299 17.63 1.98 -39.04
N PHE A 300 18.45 2.30 -40.03
CA PHE A 300 18.48 3.64 -40.63
C PHE A 300 18.25 3.61 -42.14
N GLU A 301 17.56 4.63 -42.64
CA GLU A 301 17.39 4.82 -44.08
C GLU A 301 18.55 5.62 -44.69
N PHE A 302 19.00 6.66 -43.97
CA PHE A 302 20.14 7.48 -44.36
C PHE A 302 20.69 8.24 -43.15
N LEU A 303 21.98 8.59 -43.23
CA LEU A 303 22.63 9.52 -42.32
C LEU A 303 23.03 10.76 -43.12
N ASN A 304 22.82 11.95 -42.55
CA ASN A 304 23.36 13.18 -43.11
C ASN A 304 24.40 13.77 -42.17
N THR A 305 25.51 14.21 -42.74
CA THR A 305 26.47 15.07 -42.05
C THR A 305 26.64 16.36 -42.83
N GLU A 306 27.04 17.40 -42.12
CA GLU A 306 27.38 18.70 -42.71
C GLU A 306 28.87 18.91 -42.56
N VAL A 307 29.51 19.27 -43.68
CA VAL A 307 30.95 19.48 -43.75
C VAL A 307 31.20 20.89 -44.23
N THR A 308 31.88 21.68 -43.40
CA THR A 308 32.21 23.08 -43.67
C THR A 308 33.67 23.29 -44.04
N GLU A 309 34.51 22.29 -43.80
CA GLU A 309 35.95 22.34 -44.08
C GLU A 309 36.30 21.47 -45.29
N LYS A 310 36.98 22.07 -46.27
CA LYS A 310 37.38 21.39 -47.50
C LYS A 310 38.29 20.18 -47.24
N GLU A 311 39.16 20.25 -46.24
CA GLU A 311 40.04 19.15 -45.83
C GLU A 311 39.28 17.94 -45.28
N GLN A 312 38.21 18.17 -44.51
CA GLN A 312 37.34 17.10 -44.01
C GLN A 312 36.61 16.42 -45.17
N LEU A 313 36.13 17.19 -46.15
CA LEU A 313 35.47 16.64 -47.33
C LEU A 313 36.43 15.82 -48.20
N SER A 314 37.68 16.29 -48.36
CA SER A 314 38.74 15.52 -49.02
C SER A 314 38.98 14.18 -48.31
N SER A 315 39.08 14.21 -46.98
CA SER A 315 39.30 13.01 -46.16
C SER A 315 38.17 11.99 -46.30
N ILE A 316 36.91 12.47 -46.31
CA ILE A 316 35.75 11.63 -46.57
C ILE A 316 35.85 11.00 -47.97
N LEU A 317 36.12 11.79 -49.01
CA LEU A 317 36.27 11.26 -50.37
C LEU A 317 37.37 10.19 -50.46
N ASP A 318 38.52 10.40 -49.82
CA ASP A 318 39.63 9.44 -49.81
C ASP A 318 39.26 8.13 -49.13
N ILE A 319 38.56 8.19 -47.99
CA ILE A 319 38.10 7.01 -47.26
C ILE A 319 37.13 6.19 -48.13
N PHE A 320 36.11 6.83 -48.71
CA PHE A 320 35.07 6.12 -49.47
C PHE A 320 35.54 5.70 -50.89
N ASN A 321 36.57 6.32 -51.46
CA ASN A 321 37.21 5.82 -52.68
C ASN A 321 38.04 4.54 -52.40
N LYS A 322 38.67 4.43 -51.22
CA LYS A 322 39.44 3.23 -50.81
C LYS A 322 38.53 2.07 -50.40
N GLU A 323 37.43 2.38 -49.73
CA GLU A 323 36.45 1.41 -49.22
C GLU A 323 35.06 1.61 -49.88
N PRO A 324 34.92 1.36 -51.19
CA PRO A 324 33.67 1.64 -51.92
C PRO A 324 32.52 0.71 -51.50
N LYS A 325 32.82 -0.41 -50.83
CA LYS A 325 31.82 -1.35 -50.29
C LYS A 325 31.26 -0.91 -48.93
N GLY A 326 31.76 0.20 -48.40
CA GLY A 326 31.22 0.85 -47.23
C GLY A 326 32.17 0.86 -46.04
N VAL A 327 31.88 1.76 -45.10
CA VAL A 327 32.76 2.12 -43.99
C VAL A 327 31.98 2.02 -42.69
N LYS A 328 32.64 1.53 -41.63
CA LYS A 328 32.11 1.58 -40.28
C LYS A 328 32.36 2.96 -39.66
N LEU A 329 31.31 3.60 -39.17
CA LEU A 329 31.39 4.88 -38.46
C LEU A 329 30.87 4.67 -37.03
N THR A 330 31.63 5.12 -36.04
CA THR A 330 31.16 5.17 -34.64
C THR A 330 31.11 6.62 -34.18
N ALA A 331 29.92 7.06 -33.77
CA ALA A 331 29.68 8.37 -33.16
C ALA A 331 29.53 8.21 -31.64
N VAL A 332 30.13 9.12 -30.88
CA VAL A 332 30.04 9.13 -29.42
C VAL A 332 29.31 10.38 -28.96
N TYR A 333 28.18 10.19 -28.30
CA TYR A 333 27.38 11.25 -27.71
C TYR A 333 27.55 11.20 -26.19
N LYS A 334 27.69 12.36 -25.54
CA LYS A 334 27.84 12.48 -24.09
C LYS A 334 26.59 13.07 -23.49
N GLY A 335 26.19 12.59 -22.31
CA GLY A 335 25.03 13.07 -21.57
C GLY A 335 23.74 12.82 -22.35
N ILE A 336 23.21 11.61 -22.23
CA ILE A 336 21.95 11.21 -22.84
C ILE A 336 20.90 11.10 -21.75
N ASP A 337 19.74 11.70 -21.99
CA ASP A 337 18.62 11.67 -21.05
C ASP A 337 17.53 10.78 -21.62
N ILE A 338 17.09 9.80 -20.82
CA ILE A 338 15.96 8.93 -21.10
C ILE A 338 14.82 9.28 -20.15
N TYR A 339 13.62 9.40 -20.68
CA TYR A 339 12.40 9.64 -19.91
C TYR A 339 11.53 8.40 -19.99
N LEU A 340 11.10 7.88 -18.83
CA LEU A 340 10.17 6.77 -18.74
C LEU A 340 9.13 7.13 -17.67
N PHE A 341 7.86 7.22 -18.06
CA PHE A 341 6.75 7.57 -17.17
C PHE A 341 6.97 8.86 -16.35
N GLY A 342 7.56 9.87 -16.99
CA GLY A 342 7.90 11.15 -16.35
C GLY A 342 9.14 11.11 -15.45
N THR A 343 9.74 9.93 -15.22
CA THR A 343 11.00 9.79 -14.51
C THR A 343 12.18 10.04 -15.45
N HIS A 344 13.11 10.90 -15.01
CA HIS A 344 14.30 11.28 -15.76
C HIS A 344 15.51 10.45 -15.36
N ILE A 345 16.11 9.75 -16.32
CA ILE A 345 17.29 8.90 -16.13
C ILE A 345 18.42 9.42 -17.00
N HIS A 346 19.50 9.87 -16.35
CA HIS A 346 20.69 10.37 -17.03
C HIS A 346 21.68 9.24 -17.31
N LEU A 347 22.18 9.17 -18.53
CA LEU A 347 23.18 8.22 -19.01
C LEU A 347 24.46 8.97 -19.40
N SER A 348 25.61 8.43 -19.01
CA SER A 348 26.90 9.08 -19.21
C SER A 348 27.28 9.27 -20.69
N LYS A 349 27.02 8.26 -21.54
CA LYS A 349 27.27 8.33 -23.00
C LYS A 349 26.49 7.29 -23.81
N LEU A 350 26.40 7.57 -25.11
CA LEU A 350 25.96 6.65 -26.16
C LEU A 350 27.06 6.50 -27.21
N GLU A 351 27.43 5.26 -27.52
CA GLU A 351 28.24 4.92 -28.69
C GLU A 351 27.34 4.32 -29.78
N ARG A 352 27.16 5.05 -30.87
CA ARG A 352 26.35 4.64 -32.02
C ARG A 352 27.24 4.19 -33.16
N SER A 353 27.13 2.94 -33.58
CA SER A 353 27.92 2.36 -34.66
C SER A 353 27.07 2.05 -35.88
N TYR A 354 27.40 2.69 -37.00
CA TYR A 354 26.90 2.36 -38.33
C TYR A 354 27.87 1.38 -38.97
N ASN A 355 27.46 0.13 -39.14
CA ASN A 355 28.37 -0.94 -39.55
C ASN A 355 28.78 -0.86 -41.04
N ASN A 356 27.94 -0.28 -41.90
CA ASN A 356 28.23 -0.20 -43.33
C ASN A 356 27.55 1.03 -43.98
N LEU A 357 28.23 2.18 -43.95
CA LEU A 357 27.81 3.38 -44.66
C LEU A 357 28.40 3.41 -46.07
N VAL A 358 27.63 3.86 -47.05
CA VAL A 358 28.11 4.24 -48.38
C VAL A 358 27.66 5.66 -48.72
N VAL A 359 28.51 6.44 -49.39
CA VAL A 359 28.10 7.77 -49.87
C VAL A 359 27.07 7.60 -50.99
N ALA A 360 25.92 8.27 -50.88
CA ALA A 360 24.80 8.09 -51.79
C ALA A 360 25.14 8.36 -53.27
N ASP A 361 25.99 9.37 -53.52
CA ASP A 361 26.48 9.72 -54.86
C ASP A 361 27.89 10.32 -54.74
N ILE A 362 28.90 9.48 -54.86
CA ILE A 362 30.30 9.87 -54.67
C ILE A 362 30.79 10.81 -55.78
N ASP A 363 30.29 10.68 -57.01
CA ASP A 363 30.69 11.52 -58.13
C ASP A 363 30.11 12.93 -58.00
N LYS A 364 28.85 13.03 -57.55
CA LYS A 364 28.27 14.32 -57.17
C LYS A 364 29.02 14.96 -56.01
N LEU A 365 29.48 14.16 -55.03
CA LEU A 365 30.26 14.69 -53.92
C LEU A 365 31.63 15.22 -54.37
N LYS A 366 32.31 14.55 -55.31
CA LYS A 366 33.56 15.02 -55.94
C LYS A 366 33.38 16.36 -56.63
N ARG A 367 32.31 16.52 -57.42
CA ARG A 367 31.99 17.80 -58.08
C ARG A 367 31.74 18.92 -57.07
N LYS A 368 31.05 18.62 -55.97
CA LYS A 368 30.85 19.60 -54.89
C LYS A 368 32.16 20.00 -54.23
N TYR A 369 33.09 19.06 -54.01
CA TYR A 369 34.42 19.34 -53.47
C TYR A 369 35.24 20.28 -54.36
N GLU A 370 35.22 20.07 -55.68
CA GLU A 370 35.93 20.93 -56.64
C GLU A 370 35.43 22.39 -56.60
N LEU A 371 34.13 22.56 -56.36
CA LEU A 371 33.44 23.86 -56.33
C LEU A 371 33.30 24.47 -54.93
N MET A 372 33.84 23.82 -53.90
CA MET A 372 33.70 24.28 -52.51
C MET A 372 34.61 25.48 -52.24
N ASP A 373 34.01 26.61 -51.87
CA ASP A 373 34.69 27.83 -51.43
C ASP A 373 34.69 27.93 -49.88
N GLU A 374 35.51 28.85 -49.34
CA GLU A 374 35.56 29.08 -47.88
C GLU A 374 34.21 29.58 -47.35
N GLY A 375 33.68 28.89 -46.34
CA GLY A 375 32.39 29.20 -45.72
C GLY A 375 31.20 28.42 -46.30
N ASP A 376 31.40 27.61 -47.33
CA ASP A 376 30.37 26.72 -47.85
C ASP A 376 30.09 25.54 -46.90
N THR A 377 28.81 25.17 -46.77
CA THR A 377 28.38 23.96 -46.07
C THR A 377 27.92 22.90 -47.06
N ILE A 378 28.63 21.78 -47.13
CA ILE A 378 28.25 20.64 -47.97
C ILE A 378 27.59 19.56 -47.11
N LYS A 379 26.31 19.30 -47.40
CA LYS A 379 25.60 18.14 -46.87
C LYS A 379 26.03 16.86 -47.58
N VAL A 380 26.55 15.92 -46.80
CA VAL A 380 26.93 14.57 -47.24
C VAL A 380 25.84 13.61 -46.79
N ARG A 381 25.29 12.84 -47.73
CA ARG A 381 24.30 11.78 -47.44
C ARG A 381 24.96 10.43 -47.55
N TYR A 382 24.83 9.64 -46.49
CA TYR A 382 25.20 8.25 -46.45
C TYR A 382 23.95 7.38 -46.47
N ASN A 383 23.98 6.29 -47.22
CA ASN A 383 22.97 5.25 -47.24
C ASN A 383 23.56 3.96 -46.62
N PRO A 384 22.71 3.02 -46.19
CA PRO A 384 23.11 1.65 -45.94
C PRO A 384 23.79 1.04 -47.18
N GLY A 385 24.93 0.38 -47.02
CA GLY A 385 25.48 -0.47 -48.07
C GLY A 385 24.93 -1.88 -47.96
N THR A 386 25.66 -2.80 -47.32
CA THR A 386 25.23 -4.19 -47.13
C THR A 386 24.41 -4.44 -45.86
N SER A 387 24.35 -3.46 -44.95
CA SER A 387 23.54 -3.53 -43.72
C SER A 387 22.95 -2.17 -43.40
N ASP A 388 21.68 -2.15 -43.02
CA ASP A 388 20.94 -0.99 -42.53
C ASP A 388 20.90 -0.92 -40.99
N GLU A 389 21.68 -1.75 -40.31
CA GLU A 389 21.69 -1.84 -38.85
C GLU A 389 22.57 -0.76 -38.21
N ILE A 390 22.03 -0.20 -37.13
CA ILE A 390 22.73 0.64 -36.17
C ILE A 390 22.85 -0.13 -34.87
N GLU A 391 24.06 -0.20 -34.33
CA GLU A 391 24.30 -0.71 -32.98
C GLU A 391 24.49 0.46 -32.03
N ASP A 392 23.63 0.55 -31.03
CA ASP A 392 23.72 1.55 -29.97
C ASP A 392 24.15 0.89 -28.67
N LYS A 393 25.23 1.42 -28.07
CA LYS A 393 25.71 1.03 -26.76
C LYS A 393 25.58 2.18 -25.79
N TYR A 394 24.72 2.01 -24.80
CA TYR A 394 24.46 2.99 -23.77
C TYR A 394 25.29 2.68 -22.51
N TYR A 395 25.60 3.72 -21.76
CA TYR A 395 26.40 3.63 -20.55
C TYR A 395 25.70 4.42 -19.45
N ALA A 396 25.42 3.77 -18.33
CA ALA A 396 24.95 4.42 -17.11
C ALA A 396 25.95 5.47 -16.61
#